data_AF-A0A2G8RKI7-F1
#
_entry.id   AF-A0A2G8RKI7-F1
#
_cell.length_a   1.000
_cell.length_b   1.000
_cell.length_c   1.000
_cell.angle_alpha   90.00
_cell.angle_beta   90.00
_cell.angle_gamma   90.00
#
_symmetry.space_group_name_H-M   'P 1'
#
loop_
_entity.id
_entity.type
_entity.pdbx_description
1 polymer ?
#
loop_
_entity_poly.entity_id
_entity_poly.type
_entity_poly.pdbx_seq_one_letter_code
_entity_poly.pdbx_strand_id
1 'polypeptide(L)'
;MTQSDLYQRGMGWHPRALTPDYKTSVAQLPKLARLALQNLDSELTGPIFDHIDIDLIRNNAKSGDPIGERIIVYGRVLDENGRPVPNTLVEI
;
A
#
# COMPACT_ATOMS: atom_id res chain seq x y z
N MET A 1 12.49 -4.35 25.39
CA MET A 1 12.22 -3.98 23.98
C MET A 1 11.54 -5.17 23.35
N THR A 2 10.23 -5.12 23.18
CA THR A 2 9.45 -6.23 22.60
C THR A 2 9.77 -6.31 21.12
N GLN A 3 10.32 -7.44 20.71
CA GLN A 3 10.70 -7.75 19.33
C GLN A 3 9.52 -7.50 18.38
N SER A 4 9.62 -6.46 17.56
CA SER A 4 8.63 -6.08 16.55
C SER A 4 8.85 -6.93 15.30
N ASP A 5 8.48 -8.20 15.35
CA ASP A 5 8.53 -9.04 14.16
C ASP A 5 7.24 -8.86 13.36
N LEU A 6 7.37 -8.33 12.14
CA LEU A 6 6.30 -8.39 11.13
C LEU A 6 6.02 -9.85 10.77
N TYR A 7 4.76 -10.20 10.54
CA TYR A 7 4.41 -11.56 10.12
C TYR A 7 4.91 -11.85 8.71
N GLN A 8 5.33 -13.10 8.49
CA GLN A 8 5.72 -13.55 7.16
C GLN A 8 4.53 -13.49 6.20
N ARG A 9 4.72 -12.81 5.07
CA ARG A 9 3.68 -12.65 4.04
C ARG A 9 3.19 -13.99 3.52
N GLY A 10 1.88 -14.24 3.61
CA GLY A 10 1.22 -15.39 3.01
C GLY A 10 1.09 -15.25 1.49
N MET A 11 2.06 -15.75 0.72
CA MET A 11 2.11 -15.58 -0.74
C MET A 11 0.90 -16.16 -1.49
N GLY A 12 0.19 -17.13 -0.92
CA GLY A 12 -1.01 -17.72 -1.53
C GLY A 12 -2.23 -16.80 -1.56
N TRP A 13 -2.25 -15.76 -0.72
CA TRP A 13 -3.33 -14.76 -0.69
C TRP A 13 -3.13 -13.64 -1.71
N HIS A 14 -1.89 -13.41 -2.13
CA HIS A 14 -1.55 -12.37 -3.09
C HIS A 14 -1.54 -12.91 -4.52
N PRO A 15 -1.75 -12.06 -5.53
CA PRO A 15 -1.58 -12.47 -6.92
C PRO A 15 -0.14 -12.96 -7.15
N ARG A 16 -0.03 -14.00 -7.98
CA ARG A 16 1.28 -14.49 -8.42
C ARG A 16 1.95 -13.44 -9.31
N ALA A 17 3.28 -13.39 -9.29
CA ALA A 17 4.06 -12.51 -10.16
C ALA A 17 3.75 -12.76 -11.64
N LEU A 18 3.57 -14.03 -12.02
CA LEU A 18 3.08 -14.40 -13.35
C LEU A 18 1.57 -14.62 -13.32
N THR A 19 0.85 -13.76 -14.03
CA THR A 19 -0.60 -13.82 -14.25
C THR A 19 -0.84 -13.62 -15.75
N PRO A 20 -0.76 -14.67 -16.59
CA PRO A 20 -0.66 -14.54 -18.05
C PRO A 20 -1.80 -13.76 -18.71
N ASP A 21 -3.01 -13.83 -18.14
CA ASP A 21 -4.18 -13.07 -18.62
C ASP A 21 -3.97 -11.55 -18.46
N TYR A 22 -3.18 -11.15 -17.46
CA TYR A 22 -2.63 -9.81 -17.32
C TYR A 22 -1.30 -9.71 -18.10
N LYS A 23 -1.41 -9.40 -19.39
CA LYS A 23 -0.34 -9.49 -20.39
C LYS A 23 0.99 -8.84 -19.99
N THR A 24 0.97 -7.70 -19.31
CA THR A 24 2.20 -6.99 -18.90
C THR A 24 3.01 -7.78 -17.87
N SER A 25 2.39 -8.65 -17.08
CA SER A 25 3.08 -9.49 -16.09
C SER A 25 4.10 -10.45 -16.73
N VAL A 26 3.86 -10.88 -17.96
CA VAL A 26 4.71 -11.85 -18.67
C VAL A 26 6.12 -11.30 -18.89
N ALA A 27 6.23 -10.02 -19.26
CA ALA A 27 7.51 -9.39 -19.52
C ALA A 27 8.19 -8.84 -18.25
N GLN A 28 7.43 -8.63 -17.18
CA GLN A 28 7.90 -7.96 -15.95
C GLN A 28 8.12 -8.90 -14.77
N LEU A 29 7.88 -10.21 -14.93
CA LEU A 29 8.06 -11.16 -13.83
C LEU A 29 9.55 -11.39 -13.50
N PRO A 30 9.91 -11.43 -12.20
CA PRO A 30 11.20 -11.97 -11.78
C PRO A 30 11.30 -13.46 -12.12
N LYS A 31 12.36 -13.86 -12.82
CA LYS A 31 12.56 -15.27 -13.24
C LYS A 31 13.10 -16.18 -12.13
N LEU A 32 13.61 -15.60 -11.05
CA LEU A 32 14.21 -16.33 -9.94
C LEU A 32 13.30 -16.29 -8.71
N ALA A 33 13.45 -17.30 -7.85
CA ALA A 33 12.76 -17.34 -6.58
C ALA A 33 13.18 -16.17 -5.68
N ARG A 34 12.24 -15.69 -4.86
CA ARG A 34 12.52 -14.67 -3.84
C ARG A 34 13.37 -15.28 -2.74
N LEU A 35 14.37 -14.54 -2.28
CA LEU A 35 15.15 -14.92 -1.09
C LEU A 35 14.39 -14.45 0.16
N ALA A 36 14.18 -15.35 1.10
CA ALA A 36 13.63 -15.02 2.41
C ALA A 36 14.79 -14.63 3.34
N LEU A 37 14.75 -13.39 3.83
CA LEU A 37 15.72 -12.85 4.78
C LEU A 37 15.04 -12.68 6.14
N GLN A 38 15.83 -12.75 7.21
CA GLN A 38 15.37 -12.39 8.54
C GLN A 38 15.18 -10.87 8.61
N ASN A 39 14.20 -10.41 9.37
CA ASN A 39 13.98 -8.97 9.57
C ASN A 39 15.18 -8.36 10.31
N LEU A 40 15.68 -7.24 9.80
CA LEU A 40 16.64 -6.39 10.50
C LEU A 40 15.99 -5.02 10.71
N ASP A 41 16.67 -4.13 11.45
CA ASP A 41 16.15 -2.78 11.72
C ASP A 41 15.88 -1.97 10.44
N SER A 42 16.60 -2.27 9.35
CA SER A 42 16.39 -1.68 8.02
C SER A 42 15.02 -1.99 7.42
N GLU A 43 14.43 -3.13 7.75
CA GLU A 43 13.14 -3.61 7.26
C GLU A 43 12.00 -3.26 8.22
N LEU A 44 12.31 -3.06 9.50
CA LEU A 44 11.31 -2.76 10.55
C LEU A 44 11.03 -1.26 10.71
N THR A 45 11.91 -0.42 10.19
CA THR A 45 11.75 1.04 10.23
C THR A 45 11.31 1.60 8.88
N GLY A 46 10.68 2.77 8.88
CA GLY A 46 10.19 3.41 7.67
C GLY A 46 10.03 4.92 7.86
N PRO A 47 9.77 5.66 6.77
CA PRO A 47 9.59 7.10 6.82
C PRO A 47 8.30 7.48 7.56
N ILE A 48 8.33 8.66 8.17
CA ILE A 48 7.14 9.33 8.74
C ILE A 48 6.78 10.47 7.78
N PHE A 49 5.50 10.59 7.48
CA PHE A 49 4.95 11.63 6.61
C PHE A 49 4.07 12.57 7.41
N ASP A 50 4.00 13.82 6.98
CA ASP A 50 3.14 14.86 7.54
C ASP A 50 2.32 15.51 6.41
N HIS A 51 1.29 16.26 6.79
CA HIS A 51 0.43 17.15 6.01
C HIS A 51 0.25 16.84 4.51
N ILE A 52 -0.93 16.33 4.15
CA ILE A 52 -1.30 15.99 2.76
C ILE A 52 -2.71 16.49 2.46
N ASP A 53 -2.91 17.03 1.26
CA ASP A 53 -4.23 17.42 0.75
C ASP A 53 -5.03 16.17 0.35
N ILE A 54 -6.28 16.11 0.82
CA ILE A 54 -7.18 14.96 0.67
C ILE A 54 -8.40 15.27 -0.23
N ASP A 55 -8.55 16.52 -0.69
CA ASP A 55 -9.75 16.95 -1.44
C ASP A 55 -9.48 16.95 -2.95
N LEU A 56 -9.68 15.79 -3.60
CA LEU A 56 -9.54 15.64 -5.06
C LEU A 56 -10.49 16.52 -5.89
N ILE A 57 -11.56 17.04 -5.29
CA ILE A 57 -12.48 17.95 -5.99
C ILE A 57 -11.83 19.31 -6.18
N ARG A 58 -10.96 19.72 -5.25
CA ARG A 58 -10.38 21.06 -5.22
C ARG A 58 -8.90 21.11 -5.59
N ASN A 59 -8.14 20.06 -5.30
CA ASN A 59 -6.67 20.07 -5.42
C ASN A 59 -6.17 20.41 -6.85
N ASN A 60 -6.98 20.18 -7.89
CA ASN A 60 -6.68 20.55 -9.26
C ASN A 60 -7.79 21.37 -9.95
N ALA A 61 -8.69 22.01 -9.19
CA ALA A 61 -9.73 22.87 -9.76
C ALA A 61 -9.11 24.13 -10.40
N LYS A 62 -9.47 24.43 -11.65
CA LYS A 62 -8.97 25.62 -12.39
C LYS A 62 -10.09 26.58 -12.78
N SER A 63 -11.18 26.07 -13.34
CA SER A 63 -12.28 26.86 -13.89
C SER A 63 -13.66 26.42 -13.37
N GLY A 64 -13.69 25.52 -12.38
CA GLY A 64 -14.91 24.97 -11.78
C GLY A 64 -14.67 23.60 -11.16
N ASP A 65 -15.72 23.02 -10.59
CA ASP A 65 -15.70 21.68 -10.04
C ASP A 65 -15.60 20.61 -11.16
N PRO A 66 -14.95 19.45 -10.89
CA PRO A 66 -14.89 18.35 -11.85
C PRO A 66 -16.28 17.79 -12.16
N ILE A 67 -16.46 17.32 -13.41
CA ILE A 67 -17.67 16.59 -13.83
C ILE A 67 -17.57 15.15 -13.34
N GLY A 68 -18.57 14.70 -12.59
CA GLY A 68 -18.67 13.32 -12.14
C GLY A 68 -19.49 13.20 -10.86
N GLU A 69 -19.66 11.96 -10.42
CA GLU A 69 -20.32 11.66 -9.17
C GLU A 69 -19.46 12.09 -7.98
N ARG A 70 -20.07 12.81 -7.04
CA ARG A 70 -19.40 13.25 -5.82
C ARG A 70 -19.52 12.15 -4.79
N ILE A 71 -18.38 11.62 -4.35
CA ILE A 71 -18.32 10.54 -3.36
C ILE A 71 -17.35 10.90 -2.23
N ILE A 72 -17.59 10.30 -1.07
CA ILE A 72 -16.65 10.31 0.06
C ILE A 72 -16.15 8.87 0.23
N VAL A 73 -14.83 8.71 0.23
CA VAL A 73 -14.17 7.44 0.55
C VAL A 73 -13.63 7.56 1.97
N TYR A 74 -14.04 6.67 2.87
CA TYR A 74 -13.60 6.65 4.26
C TYR A 74 -13.40 5.22 4.76
N GLY A 75 -12.52 5.03 5.74
CA GLY A 75 -12.18 3.71 6.28
C GLY A 75 -11.19 3.77 7.43
N ARG A 76 -10.63 2.61 7.79
CA ARG A 76 -9.57 2.47 8.79
C ARG A 76 -8.47 1.57 8.24
N VAL A 77 -7.23 1.89 8.59
CA VAL A 77 -6.07 1.03 8.33
C VAL A 77 -5.74 0.27 9.62
N LEU A 78 -5.71 -1.06 9.53
CA LEU A 78 -5.44 -1.97 10.64
C LEU A 78 -4.30 -2.92 10.27
N ASP A 79 -3.53 -3.37 11.27
CA ASP A 79 -2.57 -4.47 11.11
C ASP A 79 -3.25 -5.85 11.14
N GLU A 80 -2.49 -6.92 10.95
CA GLU A 80 -3.00 -8.31 11.01
C GLU A 80 -3.56 -8.74 12.38
N ASN A 81 -3.24 -8.01 13.45
CA ASN A 81 -3.79 -8.23 14.79
C ASN A 81 -5.04 -7.35 15.06
N GLY A 82 -5.50 -6.58 14.07
CA GLY A 82 -6.63 -5.67 14.18
C GLY A 82 -6.32 -4.38 14.94
N ARG A 83 -5.05 -4.05 15.17
CA ARG A 83 -4.65 -2.80 15.83
C ARG A 83 -4.67 -1.65 14.83
N PRO A 84 -5.11 -0.44 15.22
CA PRO A 84 -5.07 0.71 14.33
C PRO A 84 -3.64 1.09 13.98
N VAL A 85 -3.43 1.51 12.72
CA VAL A 85 -2.15 2.08 12.25
C VAL A 85 -2.32 3.59 12.09
N PRO A 86 -2.14 4.39 13.17
CA PRO A 86 -2.32 5.83 13.12
C PRO A 86 -1.20 6.53 12.35
N ASN A 87 -1.47 7.74 11.85
CA ASN A 87 -0.49 8.63 11.22
C ASN A 87 0.27 7.99 10.03
N THR A 88 -0.38 7.04 9.33
CA THR A 88 0.18 6.41 8.14
C THR A 88 -0.27 7.12 6.87
N LEU A 89 0.60 7.12 5.87
CA LEU A 89 0.31 7.67 4.55
C LEU A 89 -0.65 6.75 3.78
N VAL A 90 -1.71 7.32 3.20
CA VAL A 90 -2.61 6.65 2.26
C VAL A 90 -2.64 7.45 0.96
N GLU A 91 -2.23 6.81 -0.14
CA GLU A 91 -2.24 7.38 -1.49
C GLU A 91 -3.34 6.71 -2.33
N ILE A 92 -3.98 7.47 -3.23
CA ILE A 92 -5.09 7.05 -4.08
C ILE A 92 -4.87 7.53 -5.51
#